data_AF-B2A6A9-F1
#
_entry.id   AF-B2A6A9-F1
#
_cell.length_a   1.000
_cell.length_b   1.000
_cell.length_c   1.000
_cell.angle_alpha   90.00
_cell.angle_beta   90.00
_cell.angle_gamma   90.00
#
_symmetry.space_group_name_H-M   'P 1'
#
loop_
_entity.id
_entity.type
_entity.pdbx_description
1 polymer ?
#
loop_
_entity_poly.entity_id
_entity_poly.type
_entity_poly.pdbx_seq_one_letter_code
_entity_poly.pdbx_strand_id
1 'polypeptide(L)'
;MIALNFRVHWTLILFGIVYLFTGFLQEIGIFFVLVILHELSHTIVAISHGFKVEETVLYPFGGRAKIDGLIEEDPYRELHIALAGPLTNILLAILFLSLDQYSIFSEEIILFAVRANIILALFNLFPGLPLDGGRVLRASLSKRMSFREATHYACQGGKLVGILLVIFGIVVGIVWQYINITFFLAGLFVFIVALREEKEATYLYYRHLTRKKQLLTQEGVLPCEILIAFEATSLKEVTSLFRPKKYHILHVIDANWEKKAIIEEKDIIDAMFTRGPHIKISQIL
;
A
#
# COMPACT_ATOMS: atom_id res chain seq x y z
N MET A 1 17.02 20.04 -1.23
CA MET A 1 16.00 20.60 -2.15
C MET A 1 14.99 19.49 -2.42
N ILE A 2 13.76 19.61 -1.92
CA ILE A 2 12.71 18.61 -2.11
C ILE A 2 12.12 18.85 -3.50
N ALA A 3 12.45 18.01 -4.48
CA ALA A 3 11.84 18.07 -5.80
C ALA A 3 10.58 17.18 -5.78
N LEU A 4 9.41 17.80 -5.59
CA LEU A 4 8.12 17.13 -5.75
C LEU A 4 7.82 17.03 -7.25
N ASN A 5 8.26 15.94 -7.88
CA ASN A 5 7.93 15.67 -9.28
C ASN A 5 6.52 15.04 -9.36
N PHE A 6 5.54 15.84 -9.77
CA PHE A 6 4.20 15.34 -10.08
C PHE A 6 4.08 14.99 -11.55
N ARG A 7 3.53 13.82 -11.85
CA ARG A 7 3.24 13.42 -13.22
C ARG A 7 1.79 12.97 -13.34
N VAL A 8 1.10 13.55 -14.32
CA VAL A 8 -0.28 13.18 -14.60
C VAL A 8 -0.28 12.03 -15.58
N HIS A 9 -0.91 10.92 -15.21
CA HIS A 9 -1.07 9.80 -16.13
C HIS A 9 -2.11 10.16 -17.21
N TRP A 10 -1.88 9.74 -18.46
CA TRP A 10 -2.75 10.08 -19.59
C TRP A 10 -4.22 9.65 -19.40
N THR A 11 -4.46 8.58 -18.61
CA THR A 11 -5.82 8.12 -18.29
C THR A 11 -6.61 9.15 -17.49
N LEU A 12 -5.94 9.96 -16.67
CA LEU A 12 -6.56 11.05 -15.91
C LEU A 12 -6.98 12.19 -16.83
N ILE A 13 -6.17 12.50 -17.84
CA ILE A 13 -6.50 13.47 -18.89
C ILE A 13 -7.70 12.97 -19.70
N LEU A 14 -7.70 11.69 -20.11
CA LEU A 14 -8.82 11.09 -20.82
C LEU A 14 -10.11 11.13 -20.00
N PHE A 15 -10.03 10.79 -18.71
CA PHE A 15 -11.17 10.88 -17.79
C PHE A 15 -11.70 12.31 -17.69
N GLY A 16 -10.80 13.29 -17.54
CA GLY A 16 -11.15 14.71 -17.55
C GLY A 16 -11.84 15.14 -18.85
N ILE A 17 -11.37 14.69 -20.01
CA ILE A 17 -11.98 14.98 -21.32
C ILE A 17 -13.39 14.39 -21.43
N VAL A 18 -13.59 13.13 -21.02
CA VAL A 18 -14.92 12.50 -21.04
C VAL A 18 -15.90 13.28 -20.15
N TYR A 19 -15.44 13.71 -18.98
CA TYR A 19 -16.25 14.46 -18.03
C TYR A 19 -16.47 15.92 -18.44
N LEU A 20 -15.57 16.53 -19.23
CA LEU A 20 -15.76 17.87 -19.80
C LEU A 20 -17.06 17.98 -20.62
N PHE A 21 -17.47 16.89 -21.29
CA PHE A 21 -18.73 16.84 -22.05
C PHE A 21 -20.00 16.74 -21.18
N THR A 22 -19.87 16.62 -19.86
CA THR A 22 -21.01 16.52 -18.93
C THR A 22 -21.51 17.87 -18.41
N GLY A 23 -20.77 18.96 -18.66
CA GLY A 23 -21.13 20.30 -18.22
C GLY A 23 -20.67 20.68 -16.79
N PHE A 24 -20.14 19.73 -16.01
CA PHE A 24 -19.74 19.91 -14.61
C PHE A 24 -18.27 20.33 -14.42
N LEU A 25 -17.79 21.28 -15.22
CA LEU A 25 -16.35 21.64 -15.28
C LEU A 25 -15.80 22.10 -13.92
N GLN A 26 -16.59 22.86 -13.17
CA GLN A 26 -16.17 23.42 -11.88
C GLN A 26 -16.02 22.31 -10.83
N GLU A 27 -16.99 21.41 -10.75
CA GLU A 27 -17.03 20.27 -9.84
C GLU A 27 -15.86 19.31 -10.10
N ILE A 28 -15.57 19.04 -11.37
CA ILE A 28 -14.43 18.22 -11.78
C ILE A 28 -13.12 18.88 -11.34
N GLY A 29 -12.99 20.19 -11.58
CA GLY A 29 -11.81 20.96 -11.16
C GLY A 29 -11.59 20.91 -9.66
N ILE A 30 -12.66 21.12 -8.88
CA ILE A 30 -12.63 21.04 -7.42
C ILE A 30 -12.22 19.63 -6.98
N PHE A 31 -12.90 18.59 -7.49
CA PHE A 31 -12.60 17.20 -7.14
C PHE A 31 -11.13 16.85 -7.42
N PHE A 32 -10.61 17.29 -8.56
CA PHE A 32 -9.21 17.09 -8.92
C PHE A 32 -8.24 17.73 -7.94
N VAL A 33 -8.50 18.98 -7.54
CA VAL A 33 -7.71 19.68 -6.52
C VAL A 33 -7.77 18.94 -5.18
N LEU A 34 -8.94 18.44 -4.78
CA LEU A 34 -9.08 17.66 -3.55
C LEU A 34 -8.26 16.36 -3.57
N VAL A 35 -8.25 15.65 -4.70
CA VAL A 35 -7.41 14.44 -4.87
C VAL A 35 -5.93 14.81 -4.84
N ILE A 36 -5.51 15.91 -5.46
CA ILE A 36 -4.12 16.37 -5.39
C ILE A 36 -3.72 16.66 -3.94
N LEU A 37 -4.55 17.38 -3.18
CA LEU A 37 -4.26 17.70 -1.79
C LEU A 37 -4.18 16.44 -0.91
N HIS A 38 -5.06 15.46 -1.17
CA HIS A 38 -5.00 14.14 -0.55
C HIS A 38 -3.65 13.45 -0.81
N GLU A 39 -3.24 13.32 -2.07
CA GLU A 39 -1.97 12.66 -2.45
C GLU A 39 -0.72 13.42 -1.98
N LEU A 40 -0.79 14.76 -2.00
CA LEU A 40 0.27 15.61 -1.49
C LEU A 40 0.47 15.39 0.01
N SER A 41 -0.59 15.19 0.78
CA SER A 41 -0.49 14.95 2.22
C SER A 41 0.27 13.66 2.54
N HIS A 42 0.01 12.55 1.83
CA HIS A 42 0.79 11.32 1.96
C HIS A 42 2.27 11.58 1.68
N THR A 43 2.54 12.35 0.63
CA THR A 43 3.91 12.67 0.22
C THR A 43 4.63 13.52 1.26
N ILE A 44 3.98 14.55 1.81
CA ILE A 44 4.53 15.41 2.86
C ILE A 44 4.84 14.60 4.12
N VAL A 45 3.93 13.73 4.54
CA VAL A 45 4.12 12.88 5.74
C VAL A 45 5.21 11.82 5.49
N ALA A 46 5.33 11.28 4.28
CA ALA A 46 6.43 10.39 3.94
C ALA A 46 7.79 11.10 4.03
N ILE A 47 7.89 12.32 3.51
CA ILE A 47 9.13 13.13 3.58
C ILE A 47 9.47 13.48 5.04
N SER A 48 8.48 13.82 5.87
CA SER A 48 8.73 14.12 7.29
C SER A 48 9.23 12.90 8.07
N HIS A 49 8.88 11.68 7.64
CA HIS A 49 9.42 10.43 8.15
C HIS A 49 10.80 10.04 7.56
N GLY A 50 11.40 10.91 6.73
CA GLY A 50 12.73 10.72 6.16
C GLY A 50 12.79 9.86 4.89
N PHE A 51 11.63 9.57 4.28
CA PHE A 51 11.61 8.87 2.99
C PHE A 51 11.93 9.84 1.84
N LYS A 52 12.65 9.35 0.83
CA LYS A 52 12.87 10.08 -0.41
C LYS A 52 11.75 9.73 -1.38
N VAL A 53 11.01 10.73 -1.84
CA VAL A 53 9.95 10.55 -2.86
C VAL A 53 10.49 11.01 -4.20
N GLU A 54 10.57 10.10 -5.17
CA GLU A 54 11.13 10.38 -6.50
C GLU A 54 10.11 11.05 -7.42
N GLU A 55 8.87 10.55 -7.39
CA GLU A 55 7.79 10.97 -8.28
C GLU A 55 6.43 10.60 -7.67
N THR A 56 5.42 11.46 -7.83
CA THR A 56 4.02 11.14 -7.52
C THR A 56 3.19 11.15 -8.80
N VAL A 57 2.73 9.97 -9.22
CA VAL A 57 1.93 9.80 -10.44
C VAL A 57 0.44 9.81 -10.10
N LEU A 58 -0.33 10.71 -10.71
CA LEU A 58 -1.77 10.82 -10.50
C LEU A 58 -2.57 10.01 -11.54
N TYR A 59 -3.55 9.25 -11.07
CA TYR A 59 -4.51 8.47 -11.84
C TYR A 59 -5.95 8.94 -11.57
N PRO A 60 -6.95 8.57 -12.40
CA PRO A 60 -8.36 8.92 -12.19
C PRO A 60 -8.93 8.55 -10.82
N PHE A 61 -8.39 7.50 -10.20
CA PHE A 61 -8.90 6.91 -8.95
C PHE A 61 -7.87 6.96 -7.81
N GLY A 62 -6.94 7.93 -7.84
CA GLY A 62 -5.91 8.13 -6.81
C GLY A 62 -4.51 8.32 -7.38
N GLY A 63 -3.51 8.44 -6.52
CA GLY A 63 -2.11 8.58 -6.88
C GLY A 63 -1.27 7.36 -6.53
N ARG A 64 -0.08 7.25 -7.13
CA ARG A 64 1.00 6.40 -6.65
C ARG A 64 2.25 7.23 -6.49
N ALA A 65 2.71 7.38 -5.25
CA ALA A 65 4.03 7.91 -4.96
C ALA A 65 5.08 6.81 -5.13
N LYS A 66 6.08 7.05 -5.97
CA LYS A 66 7.30 6.25 -6.08
C LYS A 66 8.26 6.69 -4.98
N ILE A 67 8.33 5.88 -3.93
CA ILE A 67 9.09 6.20 -2.72
C ILE A 67 10.33 5.29 -2.67
N ASP A 68 11.49 5.89 -2.49
CA ASP A 68 12.76 5.20 -2.26
C ASP A 68 12.86 4.79 -0.79
N GLY A 69 12.69 3.50 -0.54
CA GLY A 69 12.55 2.89 0.77
C GLY A 69 11.50 1.78 0.77
N LEU A 70 11.41 1.06 1.90
CA LEU A 70 10.33 0.11 2.16
C LEU A 70 9.51 0.70 3.31
N ILE A 71 8.43 1.40 2.97
CA ILE A 71 7.50 1.97 3.96
C ILE A 71 6.94 0.85 4.84
N GLU A 72 6.84 -0.33 4.26
CA GLU A 72 6.40 -1.61 4.79
C GLU A 72 7.24 -2.13 5.98
N GLU A 73 8.47 -1.65 6.18
CA GLU A 73 9.37 -2.11 7.25
C GLU A 73 8.96 -1.58 8.64
N ASP A 74 8.29 -0.42 8.70
CA ASP A 74 7.87 0.20 9.95
C ASP A 74 6.36 0.43 9.94
N PRO A 75 5.57 -0.46 10.60
CA PRO A 75 4.13 -0.36 10.64
C PRO A 75 3.60 0.99 11.17
N TYR A 76 4.35 1.68 12.03
CA TYR A 76 3.91 2.99 12.55
C TYR A 76 4.03 4.08 11.49
N ARG A 77 5.12 4.07 10.71
CA ARG A 77 5.29 5.02 9.60
C ARG A 77 4.28 4.76 8.51
N GLU A 78 4.04 3.50 8.16
CA GLU A 78 3.02 3.15 7.17
C GLU A 78 1.63 3.65 7.61
N LEU A 79 1.28 3.45 8.88
CA LEU A 79 0.01 3.92 9.44
C LEU A 79 -0.14 5.45 9.35
N HIS A 80 0.88 6.21 9.75
CA HIS A 80 0.84 7.67 9.70
C HIS A 80 0.71 8.19 8.27
N ILE A 81 1.48 7.62 7.34
CA ILE A 81 1.43 7.99 5.94
C ILE A 81 0.04 7.68 5.39
N ALA A 82 -0.49 6.47 5.61
CA ALA A 82 -1.80 6.09 5.10
C ALA A 82 -2.96 6.94 5.66
N LEU A 83 -2.88 7.41 6.90
CA LEU A 83 -3.91 8.27 7.48
C LEU A 83 -3.83 9.73 7.01
N ALA A 84 -2.70 10.17 6.44
CA ALA A 84 -2.49 11.56 6.05
C ALA A 84 -3.56 12.07 5.06
N GLY A 85 -3.84 11.28 4.02
CA GLY A 85 -4.86 11.59 3.01
C GLY A 85 -6.25 11.77 3.61
N PRO A 86 -6.83 10.73 4.22
CA PRO A 86 -8.17 10.81 4.81
C PRO A 86 -8.31 11.92 5.85
N LEU A 87 -7.30 12.14 6.71
CA LEU A 87 -7.32 13.23 7.69
C LEU A 87 -7.31 14.60 7.01
N THR A 88 -6.52 14.77 5.95
CA THR A 88 -6.49 16.02 5.17
C THR A 88 -7.86 16.31 4.57
N ASN A 89 -8.55 15.33 3.99
CA ASN A 89 -9.90 15.53 3.48
C ASN A 89 -10.90 15.88 4.57
N ILE A 90 -10.85 15.23 5.73
CA ILE A 90 -11.72 15.58 6.87
C ILE A 90 -11.47 17.03 7.31
N LEU A 91 -10.21 17.44 7.43
CA LEU A 91 -9.85 18.82 7.79
C LEU A 91 -10.32 19.82 6.74
N LEU A 92 -10.18 19.50 5.45
CA LEU A 92 -10.68 20.34 4.36
C LEU A 92 -12.21 20.45 4.39
N ALA A 93 -12.94 19.37 4.69
CA ALA A 93 -14.39 19.43 4.84
C ALA A 93 -14.81 20.39 5.97
N ILE A 94 -14.14 20.33 7.13
CA ILE A 94 -14.39 21.25 8.26
C ILE A 94 -14.04 22.69 7.86
N LEU A 95 -12.95 22.89 7.14
CA LEU A 95 -12.54 24.21 6.64
C LEU A 95 -13.60 24.80 5.69
N PHE A 96 -14.08 24.04 4.70
CA PHE A 96 -15.11 24.53 3.78
C PHE A 96 -16.41 24.88 4.49
N LEU A 97 -16.85 24.08 5.47
CA LEU A 97 -18.01 24.41 6.31
C LEU A 97 -17.81 25.71 7.10
N SER A 98 -16.59 25.95 7.60
CA SER A 98 -16.26 27.17 8.36
C SER A 98 -16.20 28.42 7.48
N LEU A 99 -15.97 28.25 6.18
CA LEU A 99 -15.88 29.34 5.21
C LEU A 99 -17.25 29.81 4.70
N ASP A 100 -18.30 29.03 4.90
CA ASP A 100 -19.68 29.30 4.46
C ASP A 100 -20.19 30.67 4.97
N GLN A 101 -19.89 31.00 6.23
CA GLN A 101 -20.27 32.27 6.86
C GLN A 101 -19.70 33.53 6.19
N TYR A 102 -18.64 33.41 5.39
CA TYR A 102 -17.99 34.56 4.73
C TYR A 102 -18.50 34.79 3.31
N SER A 103 -19.39 33.93 2.80
CA SER A 103 -19.99 34.02 1.46
C SER A 103 -18.95 34.20 0.33
N ILE A 104 -17.75 33.63 0.51
CA ILE A 104 -16.65 33.70 -0.47
C ILE A 104 -16.96 32.84 -1.70
N PHE A 105 -17.63 31.70 -1.48
CA PHE A 105 -18.04 30.74 -2.50
C PHE A 105 -19.57 30.57 -2.43
N SER A 106 -20.17 30.07 -3.52
CA SER A 106 -21.60 29.71 -3.50
C SER A 106 -21.83 28.51 -2.58
N GLU A 107 -23.02 28.46 -1.98
CA GLU A 107 -23.46 27.35 -1.13
C GLU A 107 -23.33 26.00 -1.85
N GLU A 108 -23.66 25.96 -3.14
CA GLU A 108 -23.55 24.77 -3.99
C GLU A 108 -22.10 24.25 -4.08
N ILE A 109 -21.12 25.16 -4.26
CA ILE A 109 -19.70 24.80 -4.34
C ILE A 109 -19.19 24.29 -3.01
N ILE A 110 -19.55 24.96 -1.91
CA ILE A 110 -19.16 24.54 -0.55
C ILE A 110 -19.71 23.17 -0.24
N LEU A 111 -21.01 22.97 -0.47
CA LEU A 111 -21.68 21.69 -0.23
C LEU A 111 -21.09 20.57 -1.08
N PHE A 112 -20.77 20.85 -2.35
CA PHE A 112 -20.08 19.89 -3.22
C PHE A 112 -18.69 19.55 -2.67
N ALA A 113 -17.87 20.55 -2.32
CA ALA A 113 -16.51 20.35 -1.81
C ALA A 113 -16.50 19.55 -0.50
N VAL A 114 -17.43 19.85 0.42
CA VAL A 114 -17.60 19.10 1.68
C VAL A 114 -17.97 17.65 1.38
N ARG A 115 -19.00 17.41 0.56
CA ARG A 115 -19.42 16.05 0.18
C ARG A 115 -18.29 15.28 -0.48
N ALA A 116 -17.59 15.89 -1.43
CA ALA A 116 -16.45 15.27 -2.13
C ALA A 116 -15.34 14.87 -1.15
N ASN A 117 -14.97 15.74 -0.20
CA ASN A 117 -13.97 15.43 0.82
C ASN A 117 -14.40 14.27 1.73
N ILE A 118 -15.64 14.28 2.22
CA ILE A 118 -16.15 13.21 3.07
C ILE A 118 -16.21 11.88 2.32
N ILE A 119 -16.67 11.89 1.06
CA ILE A 119 -16.69 10.69 0.22
C ILE A 119 -15.27 10.18 -0.02
N LEU A 120 -14.31 11.04 -0.37
CA LEU A 120 -12.90 10.67 -0.56
C LEU A 120 -12.28 10.06 0.70
N ALA A 121 -12.53 10.66 1.87
CA ALA A 121 -12.03 10.15 3.14
C ALA A 121 -12.63 8.78 3.48
N LEU A 122 -13.97 8.66 3.43
CA LEU A 122 -14.66 7.40 3.77
C LEU A 122 -14.32 6.28 2.78
N PHE A 123 -14.27 6.59 1.49
CA PHE A 123 -13.92 5.61 0.47
C PHE A 123 -12.50 5.10 0.67
N ASN A 124 -11.52 5.99 0.89
CA ASN A 124 -10.15 5.56 1.13
C ASN A 124 -9.97 4.85 2.47
N LEU A 125 -10.83 5.05 3.47
CA LEU A 125 -10.77 4.34 4.75
C LEU A 125 -11.37 2.92 4.73
N PHE A 126 -11.93 2.46 3.60
CA PHE A 126 -12.38 1.07 3.50
C PHE A 126 -11.20 0.10 3.76
N PRO A 127 -11.42 -0.99 4.52
CA PRO A 127 -10.36 -1.88 5.00
C PRO A 127 -9.92 -2.86 3.89
N GLY A 128 -9.22 -2.37 2.88
CA GLY A 128 -8.77 -3.19 1.76
C GLY A 128 -7.80 -2.50 0.81
N LEU A 129 -6.71 -3.18 0.42
CA LEU A 129 -5.78 -2.64 -0.57
C LEU A 129 -6.45 -2.56 -1.96
N PRO A 130 -6.18 -1.54 -2.78
CA PRO A 130 -5.10 -0.53 -2.64
C PRO A 130 -5.43 0.69 -1.79
N LEU A 131 -6.61 0.77 -1.17
CA LEU A 131 -7.07 1.94 -0.43
C LEU A 131 -6.23 2.17 0.83
N ASP A 132 -6.24 3.41 1.34
CA ASP A 132 -5.48 3.78 2.53
C ASP A 132 -5.86 2.97 3.77
N GLY A 133 -7.15 2.70 3.95
CA GLY A 133 -7.68 1.83 5.01
C GLY A 133 -7.16 0.41 4.90
N GLY A 134 -6.82 -0.05 3.69
CA GLY A 134 -6.09 -1.29 3.46
C GLY A 134 -4.66 -1.25 3.98
N ARG A 135 -3.94 -0.14 3.77
CA ARG A 135 -2.59 0.08 4.32
C ARG A 135 -2.62 0.21 5.85
N VAL A 136 -3.61 0.93 6.39
CA VAL A 136 -3.88 1.01 7.84
C VAL A 136 -4.14 -0.37 8.43
N LEU A 137 -5.00 -1.18 7.80
CA LEU A 137 -5.28 -2.55 8.22
C LEU A 137 -4.01 -3.40 8.17
N ARG A 138 -3.27 -3.36 7.06
CA ARG A 138 -2.02 -4.10 6.87
C ARG A 138 -0.95 -3.74 7.91
N ALA A 139 -0.76 -2.45 8.19
CA ALA A 139 0.14 -1.97 9.22
C ALA A 139 -0.29 -2.46 10.62
N SER A 140 -1.59 -2.42 10.92
CA SER A 140 -2.12 -2.91 12.20
C SER A 140 -1.93 -4.43 12.36
N LEU A 141 -2.24 -5.22 11.32
CA LEU A 141 -2.07 -6.66 11.33
C LEU A 141 -0.59 -7.08 11.41
N SER A 142 0.31 -6.34 10.76
CA SER A 142 1.76 -6.59 10.79
C SER A 142 2.37 -6.52 12.20
N LYS A 143 1.65 -5.99 13.20
CA LYS A 143 2.06 -6.05 14.61
C LYS A 143 1.87 -7.43 15.26
N ARG A 144 1.04 -8.30 14.66
CA ARG A 144 0.63 -9.61 15.23
C ARG A 144 0.91 -10.79 14.32
N MET A 145 1.13 -10.55 13.03
CA MET A 145 1.40 -11.59 12.03
C MET A 145 2.49 -11.14 11.06
N SER A 146 2.98 -12.06 10.21
CA SER A 146 4.00 -11.71 9.23
C SER A 146 3.47 -10.67 8.22
N PHE A 147 4.37 -9.85 7.68
CA PHE A 147 4.06 -8.86 6.65
C PHE A 147 3.27 -9.47 5.47
N ARG A 148 3.67 -10.67 5.04
CA ARG A 148 3.02 -11.40 3.96
C ARG A 148 1.57 -11.76 4.29
N GLU A 149 1.31 -12.27 5.49
CA GLU A 149 -0.04 -12.61 5.96
C GLU A 149 -0.90 -11.34 6.09
N ALA A 150 -0.36 -10.28 6.71
CA ALA A 150 -1.05 -9.00 6.83
C ALA A 150 -1.42 -8.41 5.46
N THR A 151 -0.51 -8.50 4.49
CA THR A 151 -0.78 -8.05 3.11
C THR A 151 -1.84 -8.90 2.44
N HIS A 152 -1.78 -10.22 2.60
CA HIS A 152 -2.79 -11.12 2.05
C HIS A 152 -4.20 -10.79 2.57
N TYR A 153 -4.38 -10.61 3.88
CA TYR A 153 -5.68 -10.23 4.45
C TYR A 153 -6.13 -8.84 3.99
N ALA A 154 -5.22 -7.87 3.89
CA ALA A 154 -5.56 -6.55 3.37
C ALA A 154 -5.97 -6.59 1.89
N CYS A 155 -5.34 -7.42 1.06
CA CYS A 155 -5.76 -7.65 -0.32
C CYS A 155 -7.10 -8.38 -0.42
N GLN A 156 -7.37 -9.35 0.46
CA GLN A 156 -8.69 -10.00 0.55
C GLN A 156 -9.78 -8.99 0.89
N GLY A 157 -9.53 -8.09 1.84
CA GLY A 157 -10.44 -6.99 2.17
C GLY A 157 -10.72 -6.11 0.95
N GLY A 158 -9.69 -5.78 0.16
CA GLY A 158 -9.83 -5.01 -1.08
C GLY A 158 -10.71 -5.69 -2.12
N LYS A 159 -10.51 -7.00 -2.34
CA LYS A 159 -11.37 -7.79 -3.23
C LYS A 159 -12.81 -7.79 -2.77
N LEU A 160 -13.05 -7.96 -1.46
CA LEU A 160 -14.39 -7.93 -0.88
C LEU A 160 -15.05 -6.56 -1.10
N VAL A 161 -14.35 -5.46 -0.80
CA VAL A 161 -14.83 -4.10 -1.04
C VAL A 161 -15.19 -3.90 -2.52
N GLY A 162 -14.32 -4.34 -3.44
CA GLY A 162 -14.59 -4.25 -4.88
C GLY A 162 -15.86 -5.01 -5.30
N ILE A 163 -16.05 -6.23 -4.81
CA ILE A 163 -17.26 -7.03 -5.07
C ILE A 163 -18.51 -6.35 -4.51
N LEU A 164 -18.44 -5.88 -3.25
CA LEU A 164 -19.56 -5.21 -2.60
C LEU A 164 -19.96 -3.92 -3.33
N LEU A 165 -19.00 -3.15 -3.85
CA LEU A 165 -19.28 -1.95 -4.65
C LEU A 165 -20.00 -2.29 -5.97
N VAL A 166 -19.61 -3.37 -6.64
CA VAL A 166 -20.30 -3.83 -7.85
C VAL A 166 -21.73 -4.27 -7.54
N ILE A 167 -21.92 -5.09 -6.49
CA ILE A 167 -23.25 -5.53 -6.05
C ILE A 167 -24.11 -4.33 -5.67
N PHE A 168 -23.55 -3.39 -4.92
CA PHE A 168 -24.24 -2.16 -4.53
C PHE A 168 -24.69 -1.36 -5.75
N GLY A 169 -23.83 -1.19 -6.75
CA GLY A 169 -24.17 -0.53 -8.01
C GLY A 169 -25.32 -1.22 -8.76
N ILE A 170 -25.35 -2.55 -8.78
CA ILE A 170 -26.43 -3.34 -9.39
C ILE A 170 -27.74 -3.17 -8.63
N VAL A 171 -27.72 -3.30 -7.30
CA VAL A 171 -28.91 -3.15 -6.45
C VAL A 171 -29.50 -1.76 -6.58
N VAL A 172 -28.67 -0.71 -6.53
CA VAL A 172 -29.10 0.67 -6.76
C VAL A 172 -29.68 0.82 -8.16
N GLY A 173 -29.05 0.24 -9.17
CA GLY A 173 -29.55 0.25 -10.55
C GLY A 173 -30.94 -0.36 -10.71
N ILE A 174 -31.22 -1.46 -10.00
CA ILE A 174 -32.51 -2.13 -10.02
C ILE A 174 -33.56 -1.32 -9.23
N VAL A 175 -33.23 -0.86 -8.03
CA VAL A 175 -34.18 -0.16 -7.14
C VAL A 175 -34.56 1.21 -7.71
N TRP A 176 -33.58 1.96 -8.20
CA TRP A 176 -33.77 3.34 -8.65
C TRP A 176 -33.94 3.45 -10.18
N GLN A 177 -33.95 2.31 -10.90
CA GLN A 177 -34.04 2.26 -12.36
C GLN A 177 -32.99 3.12 -13.07
N TYR A 178 -31.83 3.32 -12.42
CA TYR A 178 -30.74 4.17 -12.89
C TYR A 178 -29.39 3.49 -12.69
N ILE A 179 -28.75 3.07 -13.79
CA ILE A 179 -27.47 2.39 -13.75
C ILE A 179 -26.35 3.42 -13.61
N ASN A 180 -25.77 3.52 -12.42
CA ASN A 180 -24.58 4.32 -12.20
C ASN A 180 -23.31 3.51 -12.48
N ILE A 181 -22.71 3.76 -13.65
CA ILE A 181 -21.50 3.08 -14.14
C ILE A 181 -20.30 3.28 -13.21
N THR A 182 -20.27 4.38 -12.43
CA THR A 182 -19.14 4.72 -11.55
C THR A 182 -18.92 3.68 -10.46
N PHE A 183 -19.98 3.13 -9.85
CA PHE A 183 -19.83 2.07 -8.83
C PHE A 183 -19.23 0.80 -9.43
N PHE A 184 -19.64 0.44 -10.66
CA PHE A 184 -19.10 -0.71 -11.36
C PHE A 184 -17.62 -0.53 -11.69
N LEU A 185 -17.25 0.62 -12.27
CA LEU A 185 -15.85 0.92 -12.61
C LEU A 185 -14.97 1.01 -11.37
N ALA A 186 -15.43 1.67 -10.31
CA ALA A 186 -14.70 1.77 -9.04
C ALA A 186 -14.50 0.40 -8.39
N GLY A 187 -15.57 -0.42 -8.30
CA GLY A 187 -15.49 -1.76 -7.73
C GLY A 187 -14.55 -2.67 -8.52
N LEU A 188 -14.64 -2.64 -9.85
CA LEU A 188 -13.74 -3.40 -10.73
C LEU A 188 -12.30 -2.92 -10.60
N PHE A 189 -12.05 -1.61 -10.53
CA PHE A 189 -10.73 -1.04 -10.32
C PHE A 189 -10.11 -1.52 -9.00
N VAL A 190 -10.83 -1.37 -7.88
CA VAL A 190 -10.36 -1.81 -6.56
C VAL A 190 -10.04 -3.30 -6.58
N PHE A 191 -10.91 -4.13 -7.16
CA PHE A 191 -10.71 -5.57 -7.25
C PHE A 191 -9.47 -5.95 -8.08
N ILE A 192 -9.31 -5.36 -9.26
CA ILE A 192 -8.16 -5.65 -10.15
C ILE A 192 -6.85 -5.20 -9.50
N VAL A 193 -6.83 -4.03 -8.87
CA VAL A 193 -5.61 -3.54 -8.21
C VAL A 193 -5.29 -4.37 -6.98
N ALA A 194 -6.28 -4.78 -6.18
CA ALA A 194 -6.07 -5.70 -5.06
C ALA A 194 -5.43 -7.04 -5.50
N LEU A 195 -5.85 -7.57 -6.66
CA LEU A 195 -5.23 -8.77 -7.26
C LEU A 195 -3.78 -8.54 -7.69
N ARG A 196 -3.46 -7.34 -8.19
CA ARG A 196 -2.09 -6.99 -8.59
C ARG A 196 -1.19 -6.83 -7.37
N GLU A 197 -1.66 -6.11 -6.35
CA GLU A 197 -0.95 -5.91 -5.07
C GLU A 197 -0.60 -7.25 -4.39
N GLU A 198 -1.52 -8.23 -4.41
CA GLU A 198 -1.23 -9.55 -3.84
C GLU A 198 -0.12 -10.30 -4.60
N LYS A 199 -0.07 -10.18 -5.93
CA LYS A 199 1.02 -10.75 -6.74
C LYS A 199 2.34 -10.03 -6.49
N GLU A 200 2.30 -8.70 -6.41
CA GLU A 200 3.46 -7.86 -6.13
C GLU A 200 4.00 -8.04 -4.70
N ALA A 201 3.15 -8.36 -3.72
CA ALA A 201 3.58 -8.67 -2.35
C ALA A 201 4.57 -9.86 -2.31
N THR A 202 4.38 -10.84 -3.19
CA THR A 202 5.34 -11.95 -3.35
C THR A 202 6.67 -11.43 -3.92
N TYR A 203 6.64 -10.47 -4.84
CA TYR A 203 7.82 -9.80 -5.42
C TYR A 203 8.55 -8.87 -4.44
N LEU A 204 7.84 -8.14 -3.58
CA LEU A 204 8.44 -7.30 -2.54
C LEU A 204 9.25 -8.10 -1.53
N TYR A 205 8.85 -9.35 -1.26
CA TYR A 205 9.67 -10.28 -0.49
C TYR A 205 10.99 -10.63 -1.21
N TYR A 206 10.98 -10.86 -2.54
CA TYR A 206 12.22 -11.01 -3.32
C TYR A 206 13.09 -9.75 -3.28
N ARG A 207 12.49 -8.55 -3.34
CA ARG A 207 13.23 -7.28 -3.29
C ARG A 207 13.94 -7.04 -1.96
N HIS A 208 13.42 -7.54 -0.83
CA HIS A 208 14.13 -7.50 0.45
C HIS A 208 15.50 -8.20 0.38
N LEU A 209 15.61 -9.25 -0.43
CA LEU A 209 16.87 -10.00 -0.63
C LEU A 209 17.85 -9.20 -1.47
N THR A 210 17.34 -8.60 -2.54
CA THR A 210 18.14 -7.81 -3.48
C THR A 210 18.66 -6.52 -2.84
N ARG A 211 17.91 -5.93 -1.90
CA ARG A 211 18.29 -4.67 -1.23
C ARG A 211 19.40 -4.85 -0.19
N LYS A 212 19.59 -6.03 0.42
CA LYS A 212 20.78 -6.30 1.25
C LYS A 212 22.07 -6.23 0.46
N LYS A 213 22.06 -6.76 -0.77
CA LYS A 213 23.18 -6.62 -1.71
C LYS A 213 23.44 -5.14 -2.02
N GLN A 214 22.40 -4.34 -2.15
CA GLN A 214 22.51 -2.91 -2.41
C GLN A 214 23.00 -2.10 -1.19
N LEU A 215 22.54 -2.43 0.03
CA LEU A 215 23.07 -1.88 1.29
C LEU A 215 24.54 -2.23 1.47
N LEU A 216 24.94 -3.48 1.23
CA LEU A 216 26.35 -3.90 1.26
C LEU A 216 27.19 -3.15 0.22
N THR A 217 26.61 -2.83 -0.94
CA THR A 217 27.28 -2.04 -2.00
C THR A 217 27.41 -0.55 -1.62
N GLN A 218 26.48 0.00 -0.85
CA GLN A 218 26.47 1.42 -0.44
C GLN A 218 27.26 1.69 0.84
N GLU A 219 27.12 0.82 1.85
CA GLU A 219 27.72 0.98 3.18
C GLU A 219 29.02 0.18 3.34
N GLY A 220 29.34 -0.72 2.40
CA GLY A 220 30.55 -1.56 2.40
C GLY A 220 30.55 -2.69 3.43
N VAL A 221 29.75 -2.57 4.49
CA VAL A 221 29.61 -3.55 5.56
C VAL A 221 28.13 -3.74 5.91
N LEU A 222 27.76 -4.96 6.30
CA LEU A 222 26.42 -5.26 6.79
C LEU A 222 26.57 -6.11 8.05
N PRO A 223 25.91 -5.76 9.18
CA PRO A 223 25.97 -6.57 10.38
C PRO A 223 25.45 -7.99 10.10
N CYS A 224 26.23 -8.99 10.51
CA CYS A 224 25.90 -10.40 10.34
C CYS A 224 25.38 -11.00 11.65
N GLU A 225 24.31 -11.78 11.59
CA GLU A 225 23.75 -12.52 12.72
C GLU A 225 23.80 -14.02 12.41
N ILE A 226 24.42 -14.79 13.31
CA ILE A 226 24.55 -16.25 13.16
C ILE A 226 23.40 -16.89 13.91
N LEU A 227 22.58 -17.66 13.20
CA LEU A 227 21.52 -18.47 13.77
C LEU A 227 21.99 -19.92 13.84
N ILE A 228 21.63 -20.63 14.92
CA ILE A 228 21.90 -22.05 15.07
C ILE A 228 20.56 -22.78 15.01
N ALA A 229 20.44 -23.77 14.13
CA ALA A 229 19.24 -24.58 14.01
C ALA A 229 19.59 -26.06 13.83
N PHE A 230 18.70 -26.92 14.36
CA PHE A 230 18.78 -28.35 14.08
C PHE A 230 18.35 -28.63 12.65
N GLU A 231 18.92 -29.65 12.02
CA GLU A 231 18.53 -30.07 10.66
C GLU A 231 17.02 -30.38 10.51
N ALA A 232 16.34 -30.71 11.61
CA ALA A 232 14.91 -31.01 11.62
C ALA A 232 14.00 -29.77 11.61
N THR A 233 14.55 -28.58 11.89
CA THR A 233 13.83 -27.31 11.97
C THR A 233 13.30 -26.90 10.58
N SER A 234 12.11 -26.29 10.55
CA SER A 234 11.48 -25.84 9.29
C SER A 234 12.06 -24.51 8.80
N LEU A 235 12.06 -24.29 7.48
CA LEU A 235 12.51 -22.99 6.93
C LEU A 235 11.64 -21.82 7.39
N LYS A 236 10.34 -22.03 7.61
CA LYS A 236 9.44 -21.02 8.17
C LYS A 236 9.91 -20.53 9.54
N GLU A 237 10.32 -21.45 10.43
CA GLU A 237 10.84 -21.10 11.75
C GLU A 237 12.13 -20.30 11.66
N VAL A 238 13.08 -20.72 10.82
CA VAL A 238 14.35 -19.99 10.63
C VAL A 238 14.11 -18.59 10.05
N THR A 239 13.34 -18.50 8.98
CA THR A 239 13.09 -17.23 8.28
C THR A 239 12.27 -16.25 9.13
N SER A 240 11.48 -16.73 10.08
CA SER A 240 10.77 -15.86 11.04
C SER A 240 11.69 -15.06 11.96
N LEU A 241 12.93 -15.50 12.14
CA LEU A 241 13.94 -14.81 12.94
C LEU A 241 14.72 -13.77 12.15
N PHE A 242 14.56 -13.71 10.83
CA PHE A 242 15.32 -12.79 9.98
C PHE A 242 14.91 -11.35 10.24
N ARG A 243 15.90 -10.52 10.57
CA ARG A 243 15.71 -9.09 10.81
C ARG A 243 16.05 -8.23 9.59
N PRO A 244 15.35 -7.11 9.38
CA PRO A 244 15.76 -6.11 8.40
C PRO A 244 17.19 -5.61 8.66
N LYS A 245 17.93 -5.27 7.61
CA LYS A 245 19.30 -4.70 7.64
C LYS A 245 20.42 -5.56 8.23
N LYS A 246 20.17 -6.83 8.56
CA LYS A 246 21.20 -7.80 8.96
C LYS A 246 21.31 -8.95 7.97
N TYR A 247 22.51 -9.49 7.78
CA TYR A 247 22.73 -10.71 6.98
C TYR A 247 22.71 -11.92 7.91
N HIS A 248 21.99 -12.97 7.55
CA HIS A 248 21.87 -14.15 8.40
C HIS A 248 22.68 -15.31 7.84
N ILE A 249 23.44 -15.95 8.71
CA ILE A 249 24.14 -17.19 8.39
C ILE A 249 23.57 -18.27 9.30
N LEU A 250 23.13 -19.39 8.71
CA LEU A 250 22.58 -20.50 9.47
C LEU A 250 23.65 -21.57 9.68
N HIS A 251 24.00 -21.79 10.93
CA HIS A 251 24.78 -22.95 11.36
C HIS A 251 23.83 -24.10 11.65
N VAL A 252 23.95 -25.16 10.85
CA VAL A 252 23.14 -26.35 10.98
C VAL A 252 23.88 -27.38 11.82
N ILE A 253 23.24 -27.81 12.90
CA ILE A 253 23.74 -28.84 13.80
C ILE A 253 22.86 -30.09 13.73
N ASP A 254 23.46 -31.24 14.01
CA ASP A 254 22.73 -32.49 14.20
C ASP A 254 22.20 -32.63 15.64
N ALA A 255 21.52 -33.74 15.94
CA ALA A 255 21.02 -34.02 17.29
C ALA A 255 22.13 -34.19 18.34
N ASN A 256 23.37 -34.47 17.91
CA ASN A 256 24.54 -34.63 18.76
C ASN A 256 25.32 -33.32 18.96
N TRP A 257 24.77 -32.19 18.50
CA TRP A 257 25.41 -30.87 18.52
C TRP A 257 26.67 -30.77 17.65
N GLU A 258 26.88 -31.71 16.73
CA GLU A 258 27.95 -31.66 15.76
C GLU A 258 27.57 -30.76 14.58
N LYS A 259 28.53 -29.97 14.12
CA LYS A 259 28.35 -29.06 12.99
C LYS A 259 28.18 -29.88 11.71
N LYS A 260 27.03 -29.73 11.07
CA LYS A 260 26.73 -30.39 9.79
C LYS A 260 27.05 -29.50 8.59
N ALA A 261 26.57 -28.26 8.61
CA ALA A 261 26.79 -27.31 7.51
C ALA A 261 26.64 -25.85 7.92
N ILE A 262 27.05 -24.96 7.03
CA ILE A 262 26.74 -23.53 7.07
C ILE A 262 25.95 -23.22 5.81
N ILE A 263 24.79 -22.62 5.97
CA ILE A 263 23.92 -22.22 4.86
C ILE A 263 23.79 -20.70 4.88
N GLU A 264 24.01 -20.08 3.72
CA GLU A 264 23.83 -18.65 3.54
C GLU A 264 22.35 -18.27 3.45
N GLU A 265 22.05 -17.02 3.80
CA GLU A 265 20.68 -16.49 3.72
C GLU A 265 20.04 -16.69 2.34
N LYS A 266 20.85 -16.55 1.28
CA LYS A 266 20.41 -16.68 -0.11
C LYS A 266 19.84 -18.08 -0.39
N ASP A 267 20.57 -19.12 -0.01
CA ASP A 267 20.21 -20.50 -0.32
C ASP A 267 18.97 -20.95 0.46
N ILE A 268 18.83 -20.47 1.70
CA ILE A 268 17.62 -20.69 2.52
C ILE A 268 16.39 -20.13 1.80
N ILE A 269 16.54 -18.94 1.22
CA ILE A 269 15.41 -18.24 0.62
C ILE A 269 15.09 -18.81 -0.75
N ASP A 270 16.10 -19.12 -1.58
CA ASP A 270 15.94 -19.83 -2.84
C ASP A 270 15.24 -21.19 -2.64
N ALA A 271 15.62 -21.94 -1.60
CA ALA A 271 14.97 -23.19 -1.25
C ALA A 271 13.52 -23.00 -0.77
N MET A 272 13.25 -21.95 0.01
CA MET A 272 11.90 -21.63 0.46
C MET A 272 10.95 -21.34 -0.70
N PHE A 273 11.45 -20.72 -1.78
CA PHE A 273 10.65 -20.45 -2.98
C PHE A 273 10.45 -21.66 -3.88
N THR A 274 11.50 -22.45 -4.09
CA THR A 274 11.45 -23.60 -4.99
C THR A 274 10.71 -24.79 -4.40
N ARG A 275 10.80 -24.98 -3.08
CA ARG A 275 10.28 -26.18 -2.40
C ARG A 275 9.25 -25.89 -1.30
N GLY A 276 9.06 -24.62 -0.93
CA GLY A 276 8.01 -24.17 -0.01
C GLY A 276 8.50 -23.93 1.44
N PRO A 277 7.68 -23.26 2.28
CA PRO A 277 8.08 -22.79 3.61
C PRO A 277 8.13 -23.88 4.70
N HIS A 278 7.48 -25.02 4.49
CA HIS A 278 7.37 -26.09 5.49
C HIS A 278 8.44 -27.17 5.35
N ILE A 279 9.37 -27.01 4.41
CA ILE A 279 10.47 -27.96 4.23
C ILE A 279 11.46 -27.87 5.39
N LYS A 280 12.11 -28.99 5.70
CA LYS A 280 13.13 -29.06 6.76
C LYS A 280 14.49 -28.63 6.23
N ILE A 281 15.35 -28.11 7.10
CA ILE A 281 16.72 -27.75 6.75
C ILE A 281 17.50 -28.96 6.20
N SER A 282 17.24 -30.17 6.71
CA SER A 282 17.86 -31.40 6.21
C SER A 282 17.64 -31.65 4.72
N GLN A 283 16.61 -31.06 4.13
CA GLN A 283 16.25 -31.23 2.72
C GLN A 283 16.96 -30.22 1.80
N ILE A 284 17.67 -29.25 2.36
CA ILE A 284 18.43 -28.23 1.61
C ILE A 284 19.95 -28.38 1.76
N LEU A 285 20.37 -29.37 2.56
CA LEU A 285 21.76 -29.82 2.71
C LEU A 285 22.21 -30.70 1.55
#